data_AF-A0A397V9B0-F1
#
_entry.id   AF-A0A397V9B0-F1
#
_cell.length_a   1.000
_cell.length_b   1.000
_cell.length_c   1.000
_cell.angle_alpha   90.00
_cell.angle_beta   90.00
_cell.angle_gamma   90.00
#
_symmetry.space_group_name_H-M   'P 1'
#
loop_
_entity.id
_entity.type
_entity.pdbx_description
1 polymer ?
#
loop_
_entity_poly.entity_id
_entity_poly.type
_entity_poly.pdbx_seq_one_letter_code
_entity_poly.pdbx_strand_id
1 'polypeptide(L)'
;MKAFQLRARSYEDVIEWIPFDRLSIVKEIGKGGFGSVYKATWLDGIRRKVEKINDNSYKRARESSSIVALKTLSEGSLKEFENHMKCILSNSQLKIYGLTQKSNNEYFIVLQYADSGNLH
;
A
#
# COMPACT_ATOMS: atom_id res chain seq x y z
N MET A 1 6.08 -10.91 -5.82
CA MET A 1 6.32 -10.25 -4.52
C MET A 1 7.81 -10.22 -4.11
N LYS A 2 8.53 -11.35 -4.07
CA LYS A 2 9.98 -11.39 -3.72
C LYS A 2 10.86 -10.41 -4.52
N ALA A 3 10.61 -10.26 -5.82
CA ALA A 3 11.37 -9.34 -6.68
C ALA A 3 11.26 -7.85 -6.27
N PHE A 4 10.15 -7.45 -5.64
CA PHE A 4 9.94 -6.06 -5.18
C PHE A 4 10.57 -5.82 -3.81
N GLN A 5 10.54 -6.82 -2.93
CA GLN A 5 11.24 -6.75 -1.64
C GLN A 5 12.77 -6.60 -1.83
N LEU A 6 13.33 -7.23 -2.88
CA LEU A 6 14.75 -7.08 -3.25
C LEU A 6 15.12 -5.67 -3.73
N ARG A 7 14.14 -4.81 -4.07
CA ARG A 7 14.39 -3.42 -4.51
C ARG A 7 14.26 -2.40 -3.38
N ALA A 8 13.71 -2.79 -2.24
CA ALA A 8 13.58 -1.90 -1.09
C ALA A 8 14.97 -1.58 -0.52
N ARG A 9 15.30 -0.29 -0.44
CA ARG A 9 16.59 0.18 0.11
C ARG A 9 16.52 0.53 1.60
N SER A 10 15.31 0.64 2.14
CA SER A 10 15.03 1.04 3.52
C SER A 10 13.88 0.21 4.09
N TYR A 11 13.74 0.20 5.43
CA TYR A 11 12.70 -0.57 6.11
C TYR A 11 11.28 -0.08 5.76
N GLU A 12 11.13 1.23 5.59
CA GLU A 12 9.87 1.90 5.24
C GLU A 12 9.45 1.71 3.77
N ASP A 13 10.35 1.28 2.88
CA ASP A 13 10.06 1.10 1.45
C ASP A 13 9.74 -0.36 1.08
N VAL A 14 9.69 -1.25 2.08
CA VAL A 14 9.32 -2.64 1.88
C VAL A 14 7.83 -2.74 1.54
N ILE A 15 7.51 -3.31 0.38
CA ILE A 15 6.14 -3.66 -0.01
C ILE A 15 5.69 -4.88 0.81
N GLU A 16 4.63 -4.70 1.59
CA GLU A 16 4.10 -5.71 2.52
C GLU A 16 2.97 -6.54 1.90
N TRP A 17 2.83 -7.79 2.35
CA TRP A 17 1.59 -8.54 2.23
C TRP A 17 0.75 -8.25 3.47
N ILE A 18 -0.44 -7.69 3.28
CA ILE A 18 -1.29 -7.17 4.33
C ILE A 18 -2.53 -8.06 4.42
N PRO A 19 -2.74 -8.78 5.53
CA PRO A 19 -3.97 -9.53 5.73
C PRO A 19 -5.18 -8.60 5.66
N PHE A 20 -6.20 -8.99 4.90
CA PHE A 20 -7.34 -8.12 4.58
C PHE A 20 -8.17 -7.73 5.82
N ASP A 21 -8.20 -8.60 6.82
CA ASP A 21 -8.84 -8.36 8.12
C ASP A 21 -8.16 -7.26 8.96
N ARG A 22 -6.92 -6.88 8.62
CA ARG A 22 -6.22 -5.72 9.23
C ARG A 22 -6.61 -4.39 8.58
N LEU A 23 -7.46 -4.42 7.55
CA LEU A 23 -7.92 -3.25 6.82
C LEU A 23 -9.42 -3.03 7.06
N SER A 24 -9.75 -2.03 7.86
CA SER A 24 -11.14 -1.62 8.07
C SER A 24 -11.57 -0.67 6.95
N ILE A 25 -12.32 -1.18 5.98
CA ILE A 25 -12.85 -0.38 4.87
C ILE A 25 -13.88 0.59 5.40
N VAL A 26 -13.66 1.89 5.14
CA VAL A 26 -14.55 2.96 5.59
C VAL A 26 -15.58 3.29 4.53
N LYS A 27 -15.14 3.56 3.29
CA LYS A 27 -16.03 3.89 2.16
C LYS A 27 -15.33 3.81 0.80
N GLU A 28 -16.10 3.65 -0.27
CA GLU A 28 -15.64 3.92 -1.64
C GLU A 28 -15.45 5.44 -1.84
N ILE A 29 -14.36 5.83 -2.48
CA ILE A 29 -14.01 7.24 -2.72
C ILE A 29 -13.83 7.58 -4.20
N GLY A 30 -13.86 6.58 -5.08
CA GLY A 30 -13.80 6.80 -6.51
C GLY A 30 -13.93 5.50 -7.28
N LYS A 31 -14.57 5.57 -8.45
CA LYS A 31 -14.74 4.44 -9.37
C LYS A 31 -14.56 4.91 -10.79
N GLY A 32 -13.78 4.18 -11.58
CA GLY A 32 -13.55 4.47 -12.99
C GLY A 32 -13.26 3.22 -13.80
N GLY A 33 -12.86 3.40 -15.06
CA GLY A 33 -12.54 2.28 -15.97
C GLY A 33 -11.36 1.41 -15.53
N PHE A 34 -10.57 1.87 -14.55
CA PHE A 34 -9.38 1.18 -14.02
C PHE A 34 -9.60 0.64 -12.59
N GLY A 35 -10.85 0.41 -12.20
CA GLY A 35 -11.23 -0.13 -10.90
C GLY A 35 -11.80 0.90 -9.93
N SER A 36 -12.02 0.44 -8.70
CA SER A 36 -12.57 1.22 -7.59
C SER A 36 -11.49 1.50 -6.54
N VAL A 37 -11.59 2.64 -5.88
CA VAL A 37 -10.71 3.08 -4.82
C VAL A 37 -11.52 3.28 -3.55
N TYR A 38 -11.03 2.73 -2.45
CA TYR A 38 -11.65 2.78 -1.14
C TYR A 38 -10.72 3.48 -0.15
N LYS A 39 -11.32 4.21 0.79
CA LYS A 39 -10.63 4.67 2.01
C LYS A 39 -10.73 3.57 3.05
N ALA A 40 -9.62 3.24 3.69
CA ALA A 40 -9.56 2.26 4.76
C ALA A 40 -8.66 2.73 5.91
N THR A 41 -8.86 2.13 7.09
CA THR A 41 -7.96 2.24 8.23
C THR A 41 -7.15 0.97 8.33
N TRP A 42 -5.83 1.09 8.26
CA TRP A 42 -4.90 -0.01 8.49
C TRP A 42 -4.57 -0.10 9.97
N LEU A 43 -5.01 -1.18 10.61
CA LEU A 43 -4.92 -1.37 12.06
C LEU A 43 -3.50 -1.63 12.58
N ASP A 44 -2.59 -2.06 11.70
CA ASP A 44 -1.17 -2.18 12.07
C ASP A 44 -0.42 -0.88 11.83
N GLY A 45 -1.00 0.09 11.10
CA GLY A 45 -0.34 1.33 10.70
C GLY A 45 0.80 1.16 9.69
N ILE A 46 1.41 2.25 9.25
CA ILE A 46 2.50 2.25 8.25
C ILE A 46 3.86 2.10 8.96
N ARG A 47 4.81 1.40 8.32
CA ARG A 47 6.21 1.34 8.77
C ARG A 47 6.84 2.71 8.77
N ARG A 48 7.48 3.08 9.89
CA ARG A 48 8.25 4.30 10.03
C ARG A 48 9.74 3.98 10.00
N LYS A 49 10.54 5.04 9.86
CA LYS A 49 12.00 4.93 9.93
C LYS A 49 12.41 4.24 11.21
N VAL A 50 13.53 3.54 11.12
CA VAL A 50 14.18 2.92 12.25
C VAL A 50 14.70 4.02 13.16
N GLU A 51 14.20 4.08 14.39
CA GLU A 51 14.67 5.04 15.38
C GLU A 51 15.93 4.49 16.05
N LYS A 52 17.00 5.28 16.05
CA LYS A 52 18.22 4.98 16.81
C LYS A 52 17.90 5.22 18.28
N ILE A 53 17.90 4.16 19.09
CA ILE A 53 17.68 4.28 20.53
C ILE A 53 18.99 4.66 21.22
N ASN A 54 20.10 4.08 20.76
CA ASN A 54 21.46 4.30 21.28
C ASN A 54 22.48 3.74 20.26
N ASP A 55 23.78 3.89 20.53
CA ASP A 55 24.84 3.68 19.51
C ASP A 55 24.84 2.31 18.84
N ASN A 56 24.32 1.26 19.52
CA ASN A 56 24.25 -0.10 18.99
C ASN A 56 22.82 -0.65 18.85
N SER A 57 21.76 0.17 19.01
CA SER A 57 20.40 -0.36 18.91
C SER A 57 19.44 0.51 18.11
N TYR A 58 18.61 -0.19 17.35
CA TYR A 58 17.74 0.33 16.32
C TYR A 58 16.37 -0.30 16.52
N LYS A 59 15.33 0.51 16.70
CA LYS A 59 13.96 0.02 16.83
C LYS A 59 13.20 0.28 15.54
N ARG A 60 12.64 -0.79 15.00
CA ARG A 60 11.67 -0.69 13.91
C ARG A 60 10.41 -0.04 14.49
N ALA A 61 10.10 1.16 14.03
CA ALA A 61 8.93 1.89 14.44
C ALA A 61 7.80 1.69 13.42
N ARG A 62 6.56 1.71 13.91
CA ARG A 62 5.35 1.60 13.10
C ARG A 62 4.27 2.46 13.75
N GLU A 63 3.42 3.07 12.94
CA GLU A 63 2.25 3.79 13.45
C GLU A 63 1.29 2.79 14.12
N SER A 64 0.46 3.24 15.08
CA SER A 64 -0.54 2.39 15.73
C SER A 64 -1.73 2.09 14.82
N SER A 65 -2.04 3.00 13.90
CA SER A 65 -2.99 2.83 12.81
C SER A 65 -2.75 3.92 11.78
N SER A 66 -3.16 3.70 10.54
CA SER A 66 -2.99 4.70 9.46
C SER A 66 -4.17 4.68 8.49
N ILE A 67 -4.52 5.84 7.97
CA ILE A 67 -5.48 5.94 6.86
C ILE A 67 -4.76 5.61 5.56
N VAL A 68 -5.34 4.71 4.77
CA VAL A 68 -4.79 4.26 3.48
C VAL A 68 -5.86 4.25 2.40
N ALA A 69 -5.42 4.23 1.14
CA ALA A 69 -6.27 3.98 -0.01
C ALA A 69 -6.09 2.53 -0.50
N LEU A 70 -7.20 1.86 -0.79
CA LEU A 70 -7.21 0.52 -1.40
C LEU A 70 -7.72 0.64 -2.82
N LYS A 71 -6.91 0.24 -3.81
CA LYS A 71 -7.34 0.20 -5.20
C LYS A 71 -7.53 -1.23 -5.66
N THR A 72 -8.69 -1.55 -6.23
CA THR A 72 -8.98 -2.89 -6.78
C THR A 72 -8.08 -3.20 -7.96
N LEU A 73 -7.68 -4.46 -8.09
CA LEU A 73 -7.09 -5.03 -9.29
C LEU A 73 -8.15 -5.87 -10.01
N SER A 74 -8.27 -5.72 -11.32
CA SER A 74 -9.11 -6.56 -12.18
C SER A 74 -8.64 -8.01 -12.15
N GLU A 75 -9.59 -8.95 -12.20
CA GLU A 75 -9.28 -10.37 -12.32
C GLU A 75 -8.59 -10.66 -13.66
N GLY A 76 -7.52 -11.46 -13.63
CA GLY A 76 -6.90 -12.03 -14.84
C GLY A 76 -5.62 -11.35 -15.33
N SER A 77 -5.09 -10.32 -14.67
CA SER A 77 -3.92 -9.62 -15.19
C SER A 77 -2.85 -9.35 -14.11
N LEU A 78 -2.16 -10.41 -13.69
CA LEU A 78 -0.83 -10.31 -13.05
C LEU A 78 0.09 -9.33 -13.83
N LYS A 79 -0.08 -9.28 -15.14
CA LYS A 79 0.62 -8.35 -16.04
C LYS A 79 0.14 -6.89 -15.90
N GLU A 80 -1.15 -6.66 -15.66
CA GLU A 80 -1.66 -5.32 -15.34
C GLU A 80 -1.19 -4.90 -13.97
N PHE A 81 -1.17 -5.81 -12.99
CA PHE A 81 -0.57 -5.57 -11.69
C PHE A 81 0.92 -5.16 -11.82
N GLU A 82 1.72 -5.91 -12.58
CA GLU A 82 3.12 -5.56 -12.85
C GLU A 82 3.27 -4.22 -13.56
N ASN A 83 2.41 -3.92 -14.54
CA ASN A 83 2.42 -2.64 -15.25
C ASN A 83 1.99 -1.48 -14.33
N HIS A 84 0.98 -1.69 -13.49
CA HIS A 84 0.53 -0.72 -12.49
C HIS A 84 1.65 -0.43 -11.48
N MET A 85 2.29 -1.48 -10.97
CA MET A 85 3.44 -1.36 -10.08
C MET A 85 4.59 -0.63 -10.77
N LYS A 86 4.92 -0.96 -12.02
CA LYS A 86 5.97 -0.25 -12.77
C LYS A 86 5.62 1.24 -12.93
N CYS A 87 4.41 1.58 -13.36
CA CYS A 87 3.97 2.96 -13.54
C CYS A 87 3.93 3.76 -12.23
N ILE A 88 3.40 3.17 -11.15
CA ILE A 88 3.33 3.84 -9.84
C ILE A 88 4.74 4.05 -9.28
N LEU A 89 5.62 3.04 -9.38
CA LEU A 89 7.00 3.12 -8.93
C LEU A 89 7.87 4.04 -9.80
N SER A 90 7.53 4.25 -11.08
CA SER A 90 8.32 5.07 -12.00
C SER A 90 7.86 6.53 -12.07
N ASN A 91 6.58 6.82 -11.82
CA ASN A 91 5.98 8.11 -12.19
C ASN A 91 5.04 8.75 -11.15
N SER A 92 4.82 8.15 -9.98
CA SER A 92 3.89 8.72 -9.00
C SER A 92 4.58 9.20 -7.72
N GLN A 93 4.09 10.33 -7.18
CA GLN A 93 4.43 10.80 -5.83
C GLN A 93 3.77 9.94 -4.72
N LEU A 94 2.89 8.99 -5.07
CA LEU A 94 2.13 8.21 -4.10
C LEU A 94 2.90 6.96 -3.67
N LYS A 95 3.09 6.82 -2.36
CA LYS A 95 3.77 5.65 -1.80
C LYS A 95 2.89 4.40 -1.87
N ILE A 96 3.46 3.29 -2.34
CA ILE A 96 2.86 1.96 -2.23
C ILE A 96 3.31 1.33 -0.92
N TYR A 97 2.36 0.85 -0.12
CA TYR A 97 2.67 0.15 1.12
C TYR A 97 2.61 -1.37 0.96
N GLY A 98 1.71 -1.88 0.14
CA GLY A 98 1.52 -3.32 0.08
C GLY A 98 0.42 -3.81 -0.84
N LEU A 99 0.16 -5.11 -0.70
CA LEU A 99 -0.92 -5.84 -1.37
C LEU A 99 -1.77 -6.53 -0.32
N THR A 100 -3.05 -6.66 -0.62
CA THR A 100 -3.97 -7.47 0.16
C THR A 100 -4.87 -8.28 -0.75
N GLN A 101 -5.43 -9.36 -0.21
CA GLN A 101 -6.36 -10.23 -0.90
C GLN A 101 -7.57 -10.49 -0.01
N LYS A 102 -8.76 -10.18 -0.54
CA LYS A 102 -10.03 -10.35 0.17
C LYS A 102 -10.62 -11.75 -0.01
N SER A 103 -10.57 -12.29 -1.24
CA SER A 103 -11.12 -13.59 -1.62
C SER A 103 -10.28 -14.20 -2.75
N ASN A 104 -10.63 -15.39 -3.22
CA ASN A 104 -9.97 -16.00 -4.37
C ASN A 104 -10.16 -15.09 -5.60
N ASN A 105 -9.07 -14.42 -6.01
CA ASN A 105 -8.96 -13.47 -7.13
C ASN A 105 -9.31 -11.99 -6.86
N GLU A 106 -9.81 -11.62 -5.68
CA GLU A 106 -9.97 -10.20 -5.32
C GLU A 106 -8.72 -9.65 -4.63
N TYR A 107 -7.90 -8.92 -5.39
CA TYR A 107 -6.69 -8.26 -4.89
C TYR A 107 -6.83 -6.74 -4.86
N PHE A 108 -6.14 -6.12 -3.91
CA PHE A 108 -6.04 -4.67 -3.79
C PHE A 108 -4.58 -4.23 -3.60
N ILE A 109 -4.25 -3.07 -4.16
CA ILE A 109 -3.03 -2.34 -3.82
C ILE A 109 -3.33 -1.38 -2.68
N VAL A 110 -2.48 -1.39 -1.65
CA VAL A 110 -2.53 -0.46 -0.52
C VAL A 110 -1.58 0.71 -0.78
N LEU A 111 -2.15 1.91 -0.84
CA LEU A 111 -1.50 3.14 -1.26
C LEU A 111 -1.62 4.21 -0.17
N GLN A 112 -0.73 5.21 -0.24
CA GLN A 112 -0.88 6.47 0.47
C GLN A 112 -2.24 7.09 0.14
N TYR A 113 -2.99 7.43 1.19
CA TYR A 113 -4.20 8.24 1.04
C TYR A 113 -3.78 9.71 0.85
N ALA A 114 -4.16 10.29 -0.29
CA ALA A 114 -3.98 11.72 -0.55
C ALA A 114 -5.25 12.48 -0.16
N ASP A 115 -5.14 13.37 0.81
CA ASP A 115 -6.22 14.19 1.36
C ASP A 115 -6.31 15.58 0.70
N SER A 116 -5.30 15.99 -0.07
CA SER A 116 -5.19 17.31 -0.71
C SER A 116 -6.13 17.58 -1.89
N GLY A 117 -7.14 16.74 -2.13
CA GLY A 117 -8.09 16.92 -3.24
C GLY A 117 -7.56 16.49 -4.62
N ASN A 118 -8.46 16.46 -5.61
CA ASN A 118 -8.17 16.02 -6.97
C ASN A 118 -7.40 17.10 -7.74
N LEU A 119 -6.43 16.70 -8.57
CA LEU A 119 -5.84 17.60 -9.58
C LEU A 119 -6.89 17.80 -10.69
N HIS A 120 -7.55 18.96 -10.70
CA HIS A 120 -8.43 19.41 -11.78
C HIS A 120 -7.63 20.07 -12.90
#